data_AF-A0A0F9LWU9-F1
#
_entry.id   AF-A0A0F9LWU9-F1
#
_cell.length_a   1.000
_cell.length_b   1.000
_cell.length_c   1.000
_cell.angle_alpha   90.00
_cell.angle_beta   90.00
_cell.angle_gamma   90.00
#
_symmetry.space_group_name_H-M   'P 1'
#
loop_
_entity.id
_entity.type
_entity.pdbx_description
1 polymer ?
#
loop_
_entity_poly.entity_id
_entity_poly.type
_entity_poly.pdbx_seq_one_letter_code
_entity_poly.pdbx_strand_id
1 'polypeptide(L)'
;MTNVTNITEVKQVLDLEEIEELADEVILPWMKELPESAWAPGALHTMVVDNLPAGEEEPTLGEVTQALGYLQAGGAVVSFEDDCWTAI
;
A
#
# COMPACT_ATOMS: atom_id res chain seq x y z
N MET A 1 -4.38 -36.16 5.22
CA MET A 1 -4.86 -35.46 4.01
C MET A 1 -4.28 -34.07 4.09
N THR A 2 -3.30 -33.78 3.24
CA THR A 2 -2.56 -32.52 3.26
C THR A 2 -2.89 -31.76 1.98
N ASN A 3 -3.31 -30.51 2.14
CA ASN A 3 -3.17 -29.42 1.18
C ASN A 3 -3.29 -28.17 2.05
N VAL A 4 -2.23 -27.83 2.78
CA VAL A 4 -1.32 -26.70 2.45
C VAL A 4 -2.09 -25.56 1.83
N THR A 5 -2.49 -24.63 2.68
CA THR A 5 -2.93 -23.29 2.31
C THR A 5 -1.77 -22.64 1.55
N ASN A 6 -1.81 -22.67 0.21
CA ASN A 6 -1.00 -21.74 -0.59
C ASN A 6 -1.61 -20.36 -0.40
N ILE A 7 -1.39 -19.76 0.76
CA ILE A 7 -1.28 -18.32 0.84
C ILE A 7 -0.03 -18.06 0.02
N THR A 8 -0.19 -17.48 -1.16
CA THR A 8 0.92 -16.88 -1.89
C THR A 8 1.63 -16.00 -0.87
N GLU A 9 2.76 -16.47 -0.33
CA GLU A 9 3.68 -15.63 0.43
C GLU A 9 4.02 -14.51 -0.55
N VAL A 10 3.33 -13.39 -0.41
CA VAL A 10 3.79 -12.13 -0.95
C VAL A 10 5.13 -11.96 -0.27
N LYS A 11 6.22 -12.30 -0.98
CA LYS A 11 7.57 -12.09 -0.48
C LYS A 11 7.60 -10.65 0.00
N GLN A 12 7.78 -10.44 1.30
CA GLN A 12 8.03 -9.11 1.83
C GLN A 12 9.21 -8.55 1.05
N VAL A 13 8.97 -7.44 0.36
CA VAL A 13 9.97 -6.77 -0.47
C VAL A 13 10.78 -5.84 0.43
N LEU A 14 10.10 -5.27 1.44
CA LEU A 14 10.65 -4.42 2.48
C LEU A 14 10.63 -5.11 3.85
N ASP A 15 11.52 -4.68 4.73
CA ASP A 15 11.46 -4.99 6.16
C ASP A 15 10.29 -4.25 6.83
N LEU A 16 9.85 -4.69 8.00
CA LEU A 16 8.67 -4.10 8.67
C LEU A 16 8.83 -2.60 8.96
N GLU A 17 10.03 -2.16 9.35
CA GLU A 17 10.32 -0.75 9.65
C GLU A 17 10.19 0.13 8.39
N GLU A 18 10.67 -0.36 7.25
CA GLU A 18 10.54 0.33 5.95
C GLU A 18 9.08 0.36 5.46
N ILE A 19 8.31 -0.70 5.73
CA ILE A 19 6.87 -0.74 5.45
C ILE A 19 6.14 0.29 6.29
N GLU A 20 6.46 0.39 7.58
CA GLU A 20 5.86 1.36 8.51
C GLU A 20 6.15 2.80 8.08
N GLU A 21 7.40 3.13 7.74
CA GLU A 21 7.79 4.45 7.26
C GLU A 21 7.04 4.83 5.97
N LEU A 22 7.06 3.96 4.95
CA LEU A 22 6.36 4.19 3.70
C LEU A 22 4.83 4.32 3.91
N ALA A 23 4.26 3.48 4.77
CA ALA A 23 2.84 3.49 5.06
C ALA A 23 2.40 4.75 5.80
N ASP A 24 3.02 5.06 6.94
CA ASP A 24 2.53 6.08 7.86
C ASP A 24 3.04 7.49 7.53
N GLU A 25 4.25 7.61 6.99
CA GLU A 25 4.86 8.93 6.72
C GLU A 25 4.59 9.42 5.28
N VAL A 26 4.45 8.50 4.33
CA VAL A 26 4.27 8.86 2.90
C VAL A 26 2.84 8.62 2.44
N ILE A 27 2.33 7.39 2.54
CA ILE A 27 1.05 7.01 1.93
C ILE A 27 -0.13 7.54 2.74
N LEU A 28 -0.12 7.37 4.06
CA LEU A 28 -1.25 7.69 4.93
C LEU A 28 -1.64 9.19 4.94
N PRO A 29 -0.72 10.16 5.00
CA PRO A 29 -1.07 11.58 4.95
C PRO A 29 -1.77 11.94 3.64
N TRP A 30 -1.27 11.42 2.52
CA TRP A 30 -1.86 11.63 1.21
C TRP A 30 -3.22 10.95 1.05
N MET A 31 -3.38 9.69 1.49
CA MET A 31 -4.66 8.96 1.42
C MET A 31 -5.79 9.70 2.16
N LYS A 32 -5.48 10.43 3.24
CA LYS A 32 -6.47 11.25 3.98
C LYS A 32 -6.96 12.48 3.22
N GLU A 33 -6.20 12.95 2.23
CA GLU A 33 -6.56 14.11 1.41
C GLU A 33 -7.36 13.70 0.16
N LEU A 34 -7.39 12.42 -0.17
CA LEU A 34 -8.12 11.92 -1.31
C LEU A 34 -9.63 11.87 -1.04
N PRO A 35 -10.46 12.19 -2.03
CA PRO A 35 -11.88 11.90 -1.94
C PRO A 35 -12.09 10.38 -1.91
N GLU A 36 -13.10 9.90 -1.18
CA GLU A 36 -13.51 8.49 -1.21
C GLU A 36 -13.72 8.05 -2.66
N SER A 37 -12.81 7.23 -3.17
CA SER A 37 -12.79 6.74 -4.55
C SER A 37 -12.01 5.44 -4.61
N ALA A 38 -12.33 4.60 -5.59
CA ALA A 38 -11.65 3.34 -5.81
C ALA A 38 -10.50 3.54 -6.81
N TRP A 39 -9.29 3.13 -6.44
CA TRP A 39 -8.09 3.23 -7.27
C TRP A 39 -7.50 1.85 -7.56
N ALA A 40 -7.22 1.59 -8.83
CA ALA A 40 -6.41 0.45 -9.22
C ALA A 40 -4.99 0.58 -8.61
N PRO A 41 -4.33 -0.53 -8.21
CA PRO A 41 -3.00 -0.50 -7.59
C PRO A 41 -1.94 0.32 -8.36
N GLY A 42 -1.96 0.26 -9.69
CA GLY A 42 -1.04 1.04 -10.54
C GLY A 42 -1.30 2.55 -10.51
N ALA A 43 -2.57 2.96 -10.37
CA ALA A 43 -2.91 4.38 -10.24
C ALA A 43 -2.43 4.92 -8.89
N LEU A 44 -2.62 4.14 -7.82
CA LEU A 44 -2.09 4.44 -6.50
C LEU A 44 -0.57 4.57 -6.49
N HIS A 45 0.13 3.60 -7.07
CA HIS A 45 1.59 3.63 -7.21
C HIS A 45 2.06 4.90 -7.92
N THR A 46 1.41 5.27 -9.03
CA THR A 46 1.73 6.51 -9.76
C THR A 46 1.53 7.74 -8.86
N MET A 47 0.42 7.80 -8.11
CA MET A 47 0.16 8.94 -7.22
C MET A 47 1.14 9.02 -6.06
N VAL A 48 1.56 7.89 -5.48
CA VAL A 48 2.58 7.85 -4.42
C VAL A 48 3.92 8.35 -4.95
N VAL A 49 4.35 7.89 -6.12
CA VAL A 49 5.60 8.34 -6.76
C VAL A 49 5.55 9.82 -7.12
N ASP A 50 4.42 10.31 -7.65
CA ASP A 50 4.25 11.73 -8.01
C ASP A 50 4.28 12.69 -6.80
N ASN A 51 3.94 12.19 -5.61
CA ASN A 51 3.94 12.97 -4.36
C ASN A 51 5.18 12.72 -3.49
N LEU A 52 6.13 11.90 -3.96
CA LEU A 52 7.35 11.59 -3.23
C LEU A 52 8.24 12.85 -3.10
N PRO A 53 8.83 13.13 -1.92
CA PRO A 53 9.77 14.23 -1.77
C PRO A 53 10.95 14.10 -2.74
N ALA A 54 11.43 15.24 -3.25
CA ALA A 54 12.53 15.24 -4.21
C ALA A 54 13.82 14.69 -3.58
N GLY A 55 14.37 13.62 -4.17
CA GLY A 55 15.60 12.96 -3.73
C GLY A 55 15.38 11.63 -3.01
N GLU A 56 14.13 11.25 -2.75
CA GLU A 56 13.76 9.93 -2.23
C GLU A 56 13.79 8.85 -3.32
N GLU A 57 14.02 7.60 -2.91
CA GLU A 57 13.97 6.44 -3.81
C GLU A 57 12.51 6.10 -4.17
N GLU A 58 12.23 5.96 -5.46
CA GLU A 58 10.87 5.65 -5.94
C GLU A 58 10.48 4.22 -5.50
N PRO A 59 9.42 4.06 -4.68
CA PRO A 59 8.98 2.74 -4.26
C PRO A 59 8.42 1.98 -5.46
N THR A 60 8.66 0.68 -5.51
CA THR A 60 8.07 -0.22 -6.50
C THR A 60 6.58 -0.44 -6.21
N LEU A 61 5.84 -0.90 -7.22
CA LEU A 61 4.43 -1.27 -7.06
C LEU A 61 4.22 -2.32 -5.94
N GLY A 62 5.16 -3.24 -5.78
CA GLY A 62 5.09 -4.28 -4.74
C GLY A 62 5.20 -3.71 -3.32
N GLU A 63 6.07 -2.71 -3.14
CA GLU A 63 6.31 -2.04 -1.86
C GLU A 63 5.11 -1.17 -1.46
N VAL A 64 4.59 -0.39 -2.41
CA VAL A 64 3.35 0.37 -2.19
C VAL A 64 2.18 -0.55 -1.84
N THR A 65 2.06 -1.70 -2.52
CA THR A 65 1.01 -2.69 -2.20
C THR A 65 1.18 -3.28 -0.79
N GLN A 66 2.41 -3.50 -0.33
CA GLN A 66 2.68 -3.99 1.02
C GLN A 66 2.34 -2.95 2.09
N ALA A 67 2.74 -1.69 1.88
CA ALA A 67 2.41 -0.59 2.76
C ALA A 67 0.90 -0.35 2.88
N LEU A 68 0.15 -0.43 1.77
CA LEU A 68 -1.31 -0.37 1.79
C LEU A 68 -1.93 -1.56 2.54
N GLY A 69 -1.37 -2.77 2.37
CA GLY A 69 -1.76 -3.94 3.14
C GLY A 69 -1.52 -3.79 4.64
N TYR A 70 -0.42 -3.15 5.03
CA TYR A 70 -0.13 -2.80 6.42
C TYR A 70 -1.19 -1.84 6.98
N LEU A 71 -1.49 -0.76 6.25
CA LEU A 71 -2.54 0.21 6.64
C LEU A 71 -3.91 -0.47 6.80
N GLN A 72 -4.30 -1.33 5.87
CA GLN A 72 -5.54 -2.11 5.96
C GLN A 72 -5.56 -3.02 7.19
N ALA A 73 -4.47 -3.73 7.46
CA ALA A 73 -4.36 -4.63 8.61
C ALA A 73 -4.40 -3.88 9.95
N GLY A 74 -3.84 -2.67 9.98
CA GLY A 74 -3.91 -1.75 11.13
C GLY A 74 -5.29 -1.12 11.35
N GLY A 75 -6.25 -1.36 10.45
CA GLY A 75 -7.57 -0.73 10.48
C GLY A 75 -7.54 0.76 10.11
N ALA A 76 -6.48 1.20 9.42
CA ALA A 76 -6.37 2.55 8.89
C ALA A 76 -7.28 2.72 7.65
N VAL A 77 -7.41 3.99 7.24
CA VAL A 77 -8.28 4.62 6.23
C VAL A 77 -8.27 4.02 4.81
N VAL A 78 -8.08 2.71 4.64
CA VAL A 78 -8.03 2.02 3.35
C VAL A 78 -8.70 0.65 3.39
N SER A 79 -9.47 0.32 2.34
CA SER A 79 -9.98 -1.03 2.09
C SER A 79 -9.55 -1.52 0.70
N PHE A 80 -9.44 -2.83 0.50
CA PHE A 80 -9.19 -3.43 -0.81
C PHE A 80 -10.36 -4.33 -1.21
N GLU A 81 -11.11 -3.92 -2.24
CA GLU A 81 -12.29 -4.62 -2.76
C GLU A 81 -12.34 -4.45 -4.29
N ASP A 82 -12.85 -5.46 -5.01
CA ASP A 82 -13.00 -5.42 -6.49
C ASP A 82 -11.71 -4.99 -7.24
N ASP A 83 -10.56 -5.55 -6.82
CA ASP A 83 -9.23 -5.23 -7.35
C ASP A 83 -8.82 -3.74 -7.24
N CYS A 84 -9.49 -2.98 -6.37
CA CYS A 84 -9.25 -1.57 -6.13
C CYS A 84 -9.05 -1.28 -4.63
N TRP A 85 -8.23 -0.29 -4.34
CA TRP A 85 -8.09 0.29 -3.02
C TRP A 85 -9.02 1.48 -2.87
N THR A 86 -9.68 1.60 -1.73
CA THR A 86 -10.58 2.71 -1.42
C THR A 86 -10.14 3.39 -0.14
N ALA A 87 -9.99 4.72 -0.16
CA ALA A 87 -9.79 5.50 1.05
C ALA A 87 -11.14 5.63 1.77
N ILE A 88 -11.17 5.40 3.08
CA ILE A 88 -12.36 5.43 3.95
C ILE A 88 -12.21 6.40 5.11
#